data_AF-A0A815AK03-F1
#
_entry.id   AF-A0A815AK03-F1
#
_cell.length_a   1.000
_cell.length_b   1.000
_cell.length_c   1.000
_cell.angle_alpha   90.00
_cell.angle_beta   90.00
_cell.angle_gamma   90.00
#
_symmetry.space_group_name_H-M   'P 1'
#
loop_
_entity.id
_entity.type
_entity.pdbx_description
1 polymer ?
#
loop_
_entity_poly.entity_id
_entity_poly.type
_entity_poly.pdbx_seq_one_letter_code
_entity_poly.pdbx_strand_id
1 'polypeptide(L)'
;MALAQQGKTIDEKLLDNYVNRDLPIPKIDSITDLEDRLIHLLRNAQKNTTLCFRYNDLCIIIRHVEYEITSMRLKNKVSRRYNDFLALHELLTSKYPYRIIPSLPPKKAINVDKEFIEERRRSLKRYLLILCRHPTIYDAEIIKFFLTFQGTSCGDNMKATYKNVLDEFSSESQSSLNLNDNIDKCGEDYDSIRMFRASQTHISFLHQQLNQIRRCLKSINEKNFKNANDFANLGNNLQALASDSTSIDRWATGPNDYWPTIQIGLGSLPIEINAISERVNEQCKRNDEVINDHLDMLIELLQGYNDLCKRLEETLENERKAIQKANNQQRRSSTITDTTPKNDISLEMLEKRNRHALQCVQIETQLVYANLEAFVYILSSLGNSQCKGSSDFFNIWKSFANEVSRLGQTYITKSPIDRRDTTVYRK
;
A
#
# COMPACT_ATOMS: atom_id res chain seq x y z
N MET A 1 2.89 39.36 -39.13
CA MET A 1 2.04 38.65 -38.15
C MET A 1 1.12 39.56 -37.33
N ALA A 2 1.41 40.85 -37.09
CA ALA A 2 0.48 41.75 -36.39
C ALA A 2 -0.89 41.93 -37.10
N LEU A 3 -0.94 41.76 -38.43
CA LEU A 3 -2.17 41.87 -39.22
C LEU A 3 -3.07 40.60 -39.18
N ALA A 4 -2.51 39.44 -38.85
CA ALA A 4 -3.28 38.19 -38.74
C ALA A 4 -4.12 38.14 -37.45
N GLN A 5 -3.65 38.78 -36.38
CA GLN A 5 -4.43 38.97 -35.15
C GLN A 5 -5.63 39.92 -35.34
N GLN A 6 -5.69 40.67 -36.45
CA GLN A 6 -6.78 41.59 -36.78
C GLN A 6 -7.72 41.07 -37.88
N GLY A 7 -7.58 39.80 -38.31
CA GLY A 7 -8.55 39.13 -39.17
C GLY A 7 -8.75 39.71 -40.58
N LYS A 8 -7.74 40.38 -41.17
CA LYS A 8 -7.79 40.85 -42.57
C LYS A 8 -7.03 39.90 -43.51
N THR A 9 -7.57 39.67 -44.70
CA THR A 9 -6.97 38.83 -45.75
C THR A 9 -5.67 39.43 -46.28
N ILE A 10 -4.67 38.57 -46.46
CA ILE A 10 -3.28 38.95 -46.79
C ILE A 10 -3.17 39.09 -48.32
N ASP A 11 -2.77 40.27 -48.79
CA ASP A 11 -2.52 40.55 -50.22
C ASP A 11 -1.09 40.12 -50.59
N GLU A 12 -0.94 39.30 -51.63
CA GLU A 12 0.32 38.60 -51.97
C GLU A 12 1.49 39.56 -52.29
N LYS A 13 1.19 40.79 -52.71
CA LYS A 13 2.20 41.82 -53.04
C LYS A 13 2.96 42.38 -51.82
N LEU A 14 2.52 42.09 -50.60
CA LEU A 14 3.22 42.52 -49.37
C LEU A 14 4.33 41.56 -48.94
N LEU A 15 4.37 40.34 -49.50
CA LEU A 15 5.36 39.30 -49.14
C LEU A 15 6.70 39.49 -49.88
N ASP A 16 6.69 40.13 -51.06
CA ASP A 16 7.91 40.37 -51.85
C ASP A 16 8.91 41.32 -51.15
N ASN A 17 8.45 42.15 -50.22
CA ASN A 17 9.32 43.08 -49.48
C ASN A 17 10.06 42.45 -48.29
N TYR A 18 9.86 41.17 -47.99
CA TYR A 18 10.40 40.52 -46.78
C TYR A 18 11.49 39.46 -47.04
N VAL A 19 12.01 39.36 -48.26
CA VAL A 19 12.96 38.29 -48.65
C VAL A 19 14.32 38.36 -47.91
N ASN A 20 14.68 39.47 -47.24
CA ASN A 20 15.97 39.62 -46.55
C ASN A 20 15.90 40.37 -45.19
N ARG A 21 14.84 40.23 -44.41
CA ARG A 21 14.82 40.73 -43.02
C ARG A 21 14.44 39.63 -42.04
N ASP A 22 15.25 39.48 -40.99
CA ASP A 22 14.96 38.56 -39.88
C ASP A 22 13.54 38.82 -39.35
N LEU A 23 12.77 37.73 -39.23
CA LEU A 23 11.41 37.77 -38.70
C LEU A 23 11.43 38.39 -37.30
N PRO A 24 10.47 39.29 -36.96
CA PRO A 24 10.39 39.82 -35.60
C PRO A 24 10.13 38.67 -34.63
N ILE A 25 11.12 38.42 -33.76
CA ILE A 25 11.00 37.45 -32.68
C ILE A 25 9.87 37.93 -31.77
N PRO A 26 8.81 37.13 -31.55
CA PRO A 26 7.72 37.52 -30.67
C PRO A 26 8.27 37.73 -29.26
N LYS A 27 8.22 38.96 -28.76
CA LYS A 27 8.41 39.24 -27.34
C LYS A 27 7.16 38.75 -26.63
N ILE A 28 7.30 37.63 -25.93
CA ILE A 28 6.29 37.11 -25.01
C ILE A 28 6.26 38.11 -23.85
N ASP A 29 5.30 39.03 -23.89
CA ASP A 29 5.05 39.91 -22.76
C ASP A 29 4.49 39.06 -21.60
N SER A 30 5.29 38.97 -20.54
CA SER A 30 4.99 38.39 -19.23
C SER A 30 4.75 36.88 -19.16
N ILE A 31 5.80 36.15 -18.78
CA ILE A 31 5.77 34.74 -18.33
C ILE A 31 4.96 34.58 -17.02
N THR A 32 4.61 35.69 -16.35
CA THR A 32 3.91 35.74 -15.07
C THR A 32 2.54 35.06 -15.10
N ASP A 33 1.76 35.18 -16.19
CA ASP A 33 0.45 34.50 -16.31
C ASP A 33 0.61 32.97 -16.43
N LEU A 34 1.69 32.52 -17.09
CA LEU A 34 2.04 31.10 -17.19
C LEU A 34 2.57 30.59 -15.85
N GLU A 35 3.41 31.36 -15.16
CA GLU A 35 3.90 31.05 -13.82
C GLU A 35 2.76 31.00 -12.80
N ASP A 36 1.82 31.93 -12.83
CA ASP A 36 0.66 31.95 -11.93
C ASP A 36 -0.28 30.77 -12.21
N ARG A 37 -0.49 30.41 -13.48
CA ARG A 37 -1.20 29.18 -13.85
C ARG A 37 -0.45 27.93 -13.38
N LEU A 38 0.87 27.90 -13.52
CA LEU A 38 1.71 26.77 -13.11
C LEU A 38 1.75 26.66 -11.57
N ILE A 39 1.80 27.78 -10.85
CA ILE A 39 1.70 27.85 -9.38
C ILE A 39 0.30 27.45 -8.91
N HIS A 40 -0.77 27.84 -9.62
CA HIS A 40 -2.14 27.42 -9.31
C HIS A 40 -2.34 25.92 -9.56
N LEU A 41 -1.81 25.39 -10.67
CA LEU A 41 -1.80 23.96 -10.97
C LEU A 41 -0.96 23.18 -9.96
N LEU A 42 0.21 23.68 -9.55
CA LEU A 42 1.05 23.08 -8.51
C LEU A 42 0.39 23.13 -7.13
N ARG A 43 -0.27 24.23 -6.75
CA ARG A 43 -1.03 24.34 -5.49
C ARG A 43 -2.25 23.42 -5.46
N ASN A 44 -2.97 23.29 -6.57
CA ASN A 44 -4.08 22.34 -6.69
C ASN A 44 -3.59 20.88 -6.72
N ALA A 45 -2.46 20.60 -7.37
CA ALA A 45 -1.81 19.30 -7.32
C ALA A 45 -1.34 18.96 -5.89
N GLN A 46 -0.75 19.92 -5.15
CA GLN A 46 -0.29 19.74 -3.76
C GLN A 46 -1.44 19.51 -2.77
N LYS A 47 -2.59 20.17 -2.92
CA LYS A 47 -3.78 19.92 -2.09
C LYS A 47 -4.36 18.51 -2.28
N ASN A 48 -4.18 17.91 -3.46
CA ASN A 48 -4.73 16.61 -3.81
C ASN A 48 -3.72 15.45 -3.71
N THR A 49 -2.45 15.72 -3.41
CA THR A 49 -1.38 14.71 -3.26
C THR A 49 -0.81 14.62 -1.84
N THR A 50 -1.15 15.55 -0.95
CA THR A 50 -0.72 15.48 0.44
C THR A 50 -1.58 14.50 1.22
N LEU A 51 -0.96 13.44 1.74
CA LEU A 51 -1.63 12.41 2.52
C LEU A 51 -2.21 13.00 3.81
N CYS A 52 -3.52 12.91 3.99
CA CYS A 52 -4.22 13.58 5.11
C CYS A 52 -4.05 12.87 6.47
N PHE A 53 -3.40 11.70 6.51
CA PHE A 53 -3.44 10.82 7.67
C PHE A 53 -2.16 9.98 7.82
N ARG A 54 -1.63 9.82 9.04
CA ARG A 54 -0.44 9.00 9.29
C ARG A 54 -0.80 7.60 9.78
N TYR A 55 0.12 6.66 9.60
CA TYR A 55 -0.09 5.24 9.90
C TYR A 55 -0.50 4.98 11.36
N ASN A 56 0.02 5.78 12.29
CA ASN A 56 -0.24 5.62 13.72
C ASN A 56 -1.59 6.21 14.18
N ASP A 57 -2.26 7.01 13.35
CA ASP A 57 -3.42 7.83 13.74
C ASP A 57 -4.74 7.05 13.92
N LEU A 58 -4.77 5.77 13.50
CA LEU A 58 -5.91 4.85 13.63
C LEU A 58 -5.50 3.54 14.31
N CYS A 59 -6.22 3.15 15.36
CA CYS A 59 -6.04 1.86 16.03
C CYS A 59 -7.31 1.00 15.94
N ILE A 60 -7.14 -0.30 15.66
CA ILE A 60 -8.22 -1.28 15.66
C ILE A 60 -7.82 -2.48 16.50
N ILE A 61 -8.68 -2.79 17.48
CA ILE A 61 -8.53 -3.90 18.43
C ILE A 61 -9.75 -4.80 18.29
N ILE A 62 -9.60 -6.12 18.32
CA ILE A 62 -10.74 -7.04 18.38
C ILE A 62 -11.24 -7.16 19.82
N ARG A 63 -12.56 -7.07 20.00
CA ARG A 63 -13.29 -7.47 21.20
C ARG A 63 -14.31 -8.56 20.83
N HIS A 64 -13.91 -9.82 21.02
CA HIS A 64 -14.68 -11.00 20.63
C HIS A 64 -15.02 -11.04 19.12
N VAL A 65 -16.21 -10.57 18.74
CA VAL A 65 -16.74 -10.58 17.35
C VAL A 65 -16.83 -9.15 16.78
N GLU A 66 -16.58 -8.14 17.62
CA GLU A 66 -16.63 -6.73 17.25
C GLU A 66 -15.21 -6.14 17.19
N TYR A 67 -15.04 -5.18 16.29
CA TYR A 67 -13.82 -4.40 16.10
C TYR A 67 -13.99 -3.08 16.82
N GLU A 68 -13.19 -2.87 17.84
CA GLU A 68 -13.05 -1.60 18.52
C GLU A 68 -12.10 -0.71 17.72
N ILE A 69 -12.66 0.35 17.16
CA ILE A 69 -11.94 1.34 16.37
C ILE A 69 -11.72 2.57 17.23
N THR A 70 -10.46 2.98 17.37
CA THR A 70 -10.07 4.21 18.05
C THR A 70 -9.50 5.17 17.02
N SER A 71 -10.14 6.33 16.86
CA SER A 71 -9.65 7.42 16.02
C SER A 71 -9.00 8.48 16.90
N MET A 72 -7.69 8.68 16.77
CA MET A 72 -7.01 9.74 17.54
C MET A 72 -7.46 11.14 17.13
N ARG A 73 -7.74 11.32 15.83
CA ARG A 73 -8.26 12.57 15.28
C ARG A 73 -9.60 12.97 15.90
N LEU A 74 -10.57 12.06 15.84
CA LEU A 74 -11.93 12.32 16.32
C LEU A 74 -12.07 12.13 17.82
N LYS A 75 -10.98 11.69 18.50
CA LYS A 75 -10.92 11.36 19.94
C LYS A 75 -12.10 10.49 20.38
N ASN A 76 -12.51 9.60 19.49
CA ASN A 76 -13.69 8.74 19.66
C ASN A 76 -13.29 7.28 19.52
N LYS A 77 -14.05 6.45 20.24
CA LYS A 77 -13.93 5.00 20.26
C LYS A 77 -15.27 4.40 19.94
N VAL A 78 -15.32 3.52 18.95
CA VAL A 78 -16.57 2.92 18.48
C VAL A 78 -16.38 1.41 18.26
N SER A 79 -17.45 0.65 18.49
CA SER A 79 -17.49 -0.79 18.18
C SER A 79 -18.18 -1.00 16.84
N ARG A 80 -17.57 -1.80 15.96
CA ARG A 80 -18.08 -2.12 14.61
C ARG A 80 -17.98 -3.61 14.32
N ARG A 81 -18.98 -4.17 13.66
CA ARG A 81 -18.96 -5.56 13.16
C ARG A 81 -18.53 -5.58 11.70
N TYR A 82 -18.07 -6.73 11.22
CA TYR A 82 -17.71 -6.91 9.80
C TYR A 82 -18.83 -6.47 8.84
N ASN A 83 -20.10 -6.75 9.17
CA ASN A 83 -21.22 -6.31 8.33
C ASN A 83 -21.39 -4.78 8.27
N ASP A 84 -20.94 -4.03 9.29
CA ASP A 84 -20.93 -2.57 9.24
C ASP A 84 -19.90 -2.07 8.21
N PHE A 85 -18.77 -2.77 8.06
CA PHE A 85 -17.77 -2.47 7.01
C PHE A 85 -18.30 -2.78 5.61
N LEU A 86 -19.10 -3.85 5.45
CA LEU A 86 -19.78 -4.13 4.17
C LEU A 86 -20.73 -2.98 3.80
N ALA A 87 -21.54 -2.53 4.76
CA ALA A 87 -22.45 -1.40 4.54
C ALA A 87 -21.68 -0.12 4.17
N LEU A 88 -20.56 0.16 4.85
CA LEU A 88 -19.68 1.27 4.52
C LEU A 88 -19.13 1.16 3.09
N HIS A 89 -18.61 -0.01 2.71
CA HIS A 89 -18.03 -0.24 1.39
C HIS A 89 -19.05 -0.08 0.26
N GLU A 90 -20.27 -0.62 0.43
CA GLU A 90 -21.37 -0.45 -0.53
C GLU A 90 -21.73 1.04 -0.73
N LEU A 91 -21.88 1.79 0.37
CA LEU A 91 -22.21 3.22 0.31
C LEU A 91 -21.09 4.06 -0.32
N LEU A 92 -19.83 3.80 0.04
CA LEU A 92 -18.69 4.50 -0.55
C LEU A 92 -18.56 4.20 -2.04
N THR A 93 -18.75 2.94 -2.45
CA THR A 93 -18.66 2.54 -3.87
C THR A 93 -19.77 3.18 -4.69
N SER A 94 -20.97 3.33 -4.13
CA SER A 94 -22.08 4.01 -4.78
C SER A 94 -21.85 5.53 -4.88
N LYS A 95 -21.30 6.16 -3.84
CA LYS A 95 -21.10 7.62 -3.80
C LYS A 95 -19.88 8.07 -4.63
N TYR A 96 -18.81 7.28 -4.61
CA TYR A 96 -17.51 7.61 -5.19
C TYR A 96 -17.07 6.56 -6.24
N PRO A 97 -17.78 6.47 -7.38
CA PRO A 97 -17.50 5.45 -8.39
C PRO A 97 -16.11 5.57 -9.02
N TYR A 98 -15.55 6.79 -9.09
CA TYR A 98 -14.28 7.09 -9.75
C TYR A 98 -13.10 7.25 -8.79
N ARG A 99 -13.25 6.83 -7.52
CA ARG A 99 -12.21 6.90 -6.47
C ARG A 99 -11.65 5.54 -6.10
N ILE A 100 -10.43 5.51 -5.57
CA ILE A 100 -9.85 4.25 -5.07
C ILE A 100 -10.58 3.83 -3.80
N ILE A 101 -11.18 2.64 -3.84
CA ILE A 101 -11.80 2.00 -2.67
C ILE A 101 -11.20 0.60 -2.55
N PRO A 102 -10.42 0.32 -1.49
CA PRO A 102 -9.78 -0.98 -1.31
C PRO A 102 -10.82 -2.10 -1.13
N SER A 103 -10.45 -3.31 -1.52
CA SER A 103 -11.33 -4.48 -1.37
C SER A 103 -11.40 -4.92 0.10
N LEU A 104 -12.54 -5.45 0.53
CA LEU A 104 -12.71 -6.01 1.87
C LEU A 104 -12.17 -7.44 1.96
N PRO A 105 -11.69 -7.89 3.14
CA PRO A 105 -11.30 -9.29 3.34
C PRO A 105 -12.51 -10.22 3.21
N PRO A 106 -12.33 -11.51 2.87
CA PRO A 106 -13.44 -12.42 2.58
C PRO A 106 -14.38 -12.64 3.78
N LYS A 107 -15.69 -12.75 3.48
CA LYS A 107 -16.76 -12.91 4.48
C LYS A 107 -16.73 -14.27 5.20
N LYS A 108 -16.45 -15.36 4.47
CA LYS A 108 -16.41 -16.73 5.00
C LYS A 108 -14.97 -17.24 5.04
N ALA A 109 -14.56 -17.82 6.17
CA ALA A 109 -13.43 -18.74 6.21
C ALA A 109 -13.94 -20.17 6.20
N ILE A 110 -13.15 -21.06 5.61
CA ILE A 110 -13.41 -22.50 5.66
C ILE A 110 -13.16 -23.02 7.08
N ASN A 111 -12.25 -22.39 7.85
CA ASN A 111 -12.03 -22.58 9.29
C ASN A 111 -11.87 -21.22 10.00
N VAL A 112 -12.58 -20.98 11.10
CA VAL A 112 -12.45 -19.75 11.90
C VAL A 112 -11.29 -19.90 12.88
N ASP A 113 -10.07 -19.90 12.34
CA ASP A 113 -8.85 -19.98 13.14
C ASP A 113 -8.47 -18.61 13.71
N LYS A 114 -7.72 -18.59 14.83
CA LYS A 114 -7.22 -17.35 15.44
C LYS A 114 -6.40 -16.51 14.45
N GLU A 115 -5.64 -17.17 13.59
CA GLU A 115 -4.84 -16.54 12.53
C GLU A 115 -5.73 -15.81 11.51
N PHE A 116 -6.83 -16.44 11.09
CA PHE A 116 -7.80 -15.82 10.18
C PHE A 116 -8.45 -14.58 10.78
N ILE A 117 -8.81 -14.64 12.07
CA ILE A 117 -9.42 -13.50 12.77
C ILE A 117 -8.43 -12.31 12.83
N GLU A 118 -7.16 -12.58 13.13
CA GLU A 118 -6.11 -11.55 13.15
C GLU A 118 -5.79 -11.00 11.77
N GLU A 119 -5.67 -11.84 10.74
CA GLU A 119 -5.45 -11.40 9.36
C GLU A 119 -6.60 -10.49 8.90
N ARG A 120 -7.84 -10.87 9.18
CA ARG A 120 -9.01 -10.04 8.91
C ARG A 120 -8.94 -8.70 9.64
N ARG A 121 -8.55 -8.67 10.92
CA ARG A 121 -8.40 -7.40 11.67
C ARG A 121 -7.35 -6.51 11.02
N ARG A 122 -6.20 -7.06 10.64
CA ARG A 122 -5.11 -6.33 9.98
C ARG A 122 -5.58 -5.76 8.63
N SER A 123 -6.26 -6.55 7.80
CA SER A 123 -6.87 -6.07 6.54
C SER A 123 -7.92 -4.98 6.76
N LEU A 124 -8.81 -5.11 7.76
CA LEU A 124 -9.81 -4.07 8.06
C LEU A 124 -9.15 -2.77 8.56
N LYS A 125 -8.04 -2.87 9.32
CA LYS A 125 -7.23 -1.71 9.72
C LYS A 125 -6.65 -1.01 8.50
N ARG A 126 -6.04 -1.76 7.58
CA ARG A 126 -5.48 -1.20 6.34
C ARG A 126 -6.55 -0.60 5.45
N TYR A 127 -7.70 -1.26 5.29
CA TYR A 127 -8.87 -0.75 4.58
C TYR A 127 -9.27 0.65 5.08
N LEU A 128 -9.49 0.82 6.39
CA LEU A 128 -9.86 2.12 6.95
C LEU A 128 -8.74 3.15 6.84
N LEU A 129 -7.48 2.72 7.00
CA LEU A 129 -6.33 3.61 6.93
C LEU A 129 -6.14 4.16 5.50
N ILE A 130 -6.34 3.35 4.47
CA ILE A 130 -6.34 3.80 3.08
C ILE A 130 -7.46 4.83 2.85
N LEU A 131 -8.68 4.54 3.31
CA LEU A 131 -9.80 5.49 3.18
C LEU A 131 -9.56 6.81 3.92
N CYS A 132 -9.00 6.75 5.14
CA CYS A 132 -8.70 7.94 5.93
C CYS A 132 -7.50 8.72 5.37
N ARG A 133 -6.63 8.11 4.56
CA ARG A 133 -5.52 8.80 3.88
C ARG A 133 -5.93 9.48 2.58
N HIS A 134 -7.05 9.05 1.99
CA HIS A 134 -7.54 9.58 0.74
C HIS A 134 -8.11 10.99 0.93
N PRO A 135 -7.63 12.02 0.19
CA PRO A 135 -8.02 13.42 0.40
C PRO A 135 -9.53 13.68 0.35
N THR A 136 -10.22 13.13 -0.65
CA THR A 136 -11.68 13.28 -0.82
C THR A 136 -12.51 12.49 0.20
N ILE A 137 -12.08 11.28 0.58
CA ILE A 137 -12.87 10.38 1.43
C ILE A 137 -12.66 10.67 2.92
N TYR A 138 -11.47 11.13 3.30
CA TYR A 138 -11.07 11.38 4.68
C TYR A 138 -12.07 12.23 5.48
N ASP A 139 -12.62 13.28 4.85
CA ASP A 139 -13.56 14.20 5.49
C ASP A 139 -15.03 13.95 5.13
N ALA A 140 -15.30 12.88 4.39
CA ALA A 140 -16.66 12.51 3.97
C ALA A 140 -17.55 12.21 5.18
N GLU A 141 -18.79 12.69 5.11
CA GLU A 141 -19.78 12.50 6.18
C GLU A 141 -20.03 11.02 6.51
N ILE A 142 -19.99 10.15 5.49
CA ILE A 142 -20.15 8.70 5.66
C ILE A 142 -19.03 8.13 6.55
N ILE A 143 -17.78 8.55 6.34
CA ILE A 143 -16.63 8.13 7.16
C ILE A 143 -16.74 8.69 8.57
N LYS A 144 -17.10 9.98 8.70
CA LYS A 144 -17.32 10.61 10.02
C LYS A 144 -18.39 9.85 10.80
N PHE A 145 -19.55 9.59 10.21
CA PHE A 145 -20.62 8.82 10.82
C PHE A 145 -20.12 7.43 11.25
N PHE A 146 -19.42 6.72 10.37
CA PHE A 146 -18.88 5.41 10.69
C PHE A 146 -17.88 5.45 11.84
N LEU A 147 -17.14 6.54 12.05
CA LEU A 147 -16.15 6.66 13.13
C LEU A 147 -16.69 7.30 14.42
N THR A 148 -17.86 7.94 14.41
CA THR A 148 -18.41 8.63 15.58
C THR A 148 -19.71 8.03 16.13
N PHE A 149 -20.48 7.31 15.32
CA PHE A 149 -21.79 6.80 15.74
C PHE A 149 -21.67 5.78 16.89
N GLN A 150 -22.32 6.06 18.02
CA GLN A 150 -22.28 5.21 19.22
C GLN A 150 -23.50 4.28 19.37
N GLY A 151 -24.48 4.37 18.47
CA GLY A 151 -25.68 3.54 18.53
C GLY A 151 -25.46 2.10 18.06
N THR A 152 -26.47 1.25 18.28
CA THR A 152 -26.50 -0.13 17.78
C THR A 152 -26.81 -0.16 16.28
N SER A 153 -26.37 -1.22 15.59
CA SER A 153 -26.65 -1.44 14.15
C SER A 153 -26.21 -0.27 13.26
N CYS A 154 -24.92 0.08 13.31
CA CYS A 154 -24.36 1.18 12.52
C CYS A 154 -24.63 1.00 11.02
N GLY A 155 -24.47 -0.21 10.47
CA GLY A 155 -24.70 -0.51 9.06
C GLY A 155 -26.10 -0.15 8.56
N ASP A 156 -27.14 -0.51 9.30
CA ASP A 156 -28.53 -0.26 8.91
C ASP A 156 -28.87 1.24 8.99
N ASN A 157 -28.40 1.91 10.04
CA ASN A 157 -28.59 3.36 10.22
C ASN A 157 -27.86 4.17 9.13
N MET A 158 -26.64 3.77 8.76
CA MET A 158 -25.92 4.37 7.63
C MET A 158 -26.68 4.19 6.33
N LYS A 159 -27.14 2.96 6.04
CA LYS A 159 -27.90 2.68 4.82
C LYS A 159 -29.20 3.48 4.77
N ALA A 160 -29.90 3.65 5.89
CA ALA A 160 -31.11 4.46 5.95
C ALA A 160 -30.82 5.95 5.72
N THR A 161 -29.76 6.48 6.35
CA THR A 161 -29.40 7.90 6.27
C THR A 161 -28.91 8.28 4.87
N TYR A 162 -28.13 7.42 4.23
CA TYR A 162 -27.45 7.73 2.97
C TYR A 162 -28.00 6.98 1.75
N LYS A 163 -29.21 6.39 1.83
CA LYS A 163 -29.80 5.56 0.76
C LYS A 163 -29.94 6.27 -0.58
N ASN A 164 -30.27 7.56 -0.55
CA ASN A 164 -30.61 8.36 -1.73
C ASN A 164 -29.53 9.41 -2.05
N VAL A 165 -28.31 9.22 -1.54
CA VAL A 165 -27.20 10.14 -1.84
C VAL A 165 -26.80 9.93 -3.29
N LEU A 166 -26.84 11.01 -4.06
CA LEU A 166 -26.35 11.04 -5.43
C LEU A 166 -24.83 10.80 -5.48
N ASP A 167 -24.35 10.29 -6.60
CA ASP A 167 -22.90 10.13 -6.82
C ASP A 167 -22.19 11.50 -6.86
N GLU A 168 -20.85 11.48 -6.71
CA GLU A 168 -20.02 12.70 -6.68
C GLU A 168 -20.27 13.59 -7.91
N PHE A 169 -20.36 12.99 -9.09
CA PHE A 169 -20.62 13.71 -10.34
C PHE A 169 -22.01 14.34 -10.38
N SER A 170 -23.06 13.62 -9.99
CA SER A 170 -24.43 14.15 -9.99
C SER A 170 -24.61 15.24 -8.94
N SER A 171 -23.84 15.18 -7.84
CA SER A 171 -23.85 16.20 -6.80
C SER A 171 -23.11 17.48 -7.26
N GLU A 172 -21.96 17.34 -7.92
CA GLU A 172 -21.15 18.46 -8.43
C GLU A 172 -21.74 19.09 -9.71
N SER A 173 -22.35 18.29 -10.59
CA SER A 173 -23.02 18.79 -11.80
C SER A 173 -24.23 19.67 -11.50
N GLN A 174 -24.96 19.40 -10.41
CA GLN A 174 -26.04 20.26 -9.94
C GLN A 174 -25.54 21.62 -9.40
N SER A 175 -24.33 21.68 -8.84
CA SER A 175 -23.73 22.90 -8.29
C SER A 175 -23.02 23.75 -9.35
N SER A 176 -22.58 23.14 -10.46
CA SER A 176 -21.86 23.77 -11.58
C SER A 176 -22.73 24.27 -12.73
N LEU A 177 -24.07 24.19 -12.62
CA LEU A 177 -25.02 24.75 -13.62
C LEU A 177 -24.92 26.29 -13.81
N ASN A 178 -24.04 26.98 -13.07
CA ASN A 178 -23.91 28.44 -13.07
C ASN A 178 -22.60 29.00 -13.66
N LEU A 179 -21.64 28.18 -14.10
CA LEU A 179 -20.42 28.68 -14.72
C LEU A 179 -20.26 28.11 -16.14
N ASN A 180 -20.52 28.98 -17.12
CA ASN A 180 -20.23 28.77 -18.53
C ASN A 180 -18.71 28.74 -18.76
N ASP A 181 -18.08 27.61 -18.49
CA ASP A 181 -16.71 27.37 -18.95
C ASP A 181 -16.76 26.68 -20.31
N ASN A 182 -16.64 27.50 -21.34
CA ASN A 182 -16.19 27.11 -22.68
C ASN A 182 -14.78 26.53 -22.57
N ILE A 183 -14.68 25.26 -22.19
CA ILE A 183 -13.46 24.48 -22.34
C ILE A 183 -13.56 23.81 -23.70
N ASP A 184 -12.59 24.12 -24.57
CA ASP A 184 -12.46 23.64 -25.93
C ASP A 184 -12.81 22.15 -26.07
N LYS A 185 -13.74 21.87 -26.98
CA LYS A 185 -14.17 20.52 -27.34
C LYS A 185 -13.23 19.94 -28.40
N CYS A 186 -12.95 18.64 -28.28
CA CYS A 186 -12.31 17.78 -29.28
C CYS A 186 -10.80 17.97 -29.51
N GLY A 187 -9.98 17.51 -28.56
CA GLY A 187 -8.54 17.29 -28.79
C GLY A 187 -7.82 16.52 -27.67
N GLU A 188 -8.18 16.80 -26.41
CA GLU A 188 -7.41 16.35 -25.23
C GLU A 188 -7.74 14.92 -24.73
N ASP A 189 -8.85 14.33 -25.18
CA ASP A 189 -9.34 13.05 -24.64
C ASP A 189 -8.51 11.84 -25.12
N TYR A 190 -7.96 11.86 -26.34
CA TYR A 190 -7.19 10.72 -26.87
C TYR A 190 -5.85 10.54 -26.16
N ASP A 191 -5.14 11.62 -25.87
CA ASP A 191 -3.86 11.58 -25.16
C ASP A 191 -4.07 11.20 -23.68
N SER A 192 -5.12 11.72 -23.05
CA SER A 192 -5.52 11.36 -21.68
C SER A 192 -5.83 9.87 -21.53
N ILE A 193 -6.57 9.28 -22.49
CA ILE A 193 -6.87 7.84 -22.49
C ILE A 193 -5.59 7.00 -22.71
N ARG A 194 -4.69 7.44 -23.60
CA ARG A 194 -3.39 6.75 -23.81
C ARG A 194 -2.53 6.78 -22.55
N MET A 195 -2.43 7.94 -21.89
CA MET A 195 -1.70 8.10 -20.63
C MET A 195 -2.31 7.26 -19.51
N PHE A 196 -3.65 7.22 -19.41
CA PHE A 196 -4.36 6.34 -18.48
C PHE A 196 -3.99 4.87 -18.72
N ARG A 197 -4.06 4.38 -19.96
CA ARG A 197 -3.71 2.98 -20.30
C ARG A 197 -2.26 2.66 -19.93
N ALA A 198 -1.32 3.56 -20.24
CA ALA A 198 0.08 3.39 -19.86
C ALA A 198 0.27 3.30 -18.34
N SER A 199 -0.42 4.17 -17.59
CA SER A 199 -0.38 4.16 -16.11
C SER A 199 -0.98 2.87 -15.52
N GLN A 200 -2.08 2.37 -16.09
CA GLN A 200 -2.72 1.13 -15.69
C GLN A 200 -1.79 -0.07 -15.87
N THR A 201 -1.10 -0.16 -17.02
CA THR A 201 -0.11 -1.22 -17.26
C THR A 201 1.03 -1.14 -16.26
N HIS A 202 1.56 0.07 -15.98
CA HIS A 202 2.64 0.24 -15.04
C HIS A 202 2.22 -0.12 -13.60
N ILE A 203 1.07 0.36 -13.13
CA ILE A 203 0.57 0.05 -11.79
C ILE A 203 0.25 -1.44 -11.63
N SER A 204 -0.29 -2.09 -12.67
CA SER A 204 -0.48 -3.54 -12.68
C SER A 204 0.84 -4.29 -12.55
N PHE A 205 1.88 -3.85 -13.25
CA PHE A 205 3.22 -4.39 -13.12
C PHE A 205 3.76 -4.21 -11.69
N LEU A 206 3.69 -3.00 -11.12
CA LEU A 206 4.11 -2.73 -9.74
C LEU A 206 3.38 -3.63 -8.74
N HIS A 207 2.07 -3.77 -8.88
CA HIS A 207 1.26 -4.66 -8.05
C HIS A 207 1.73 -6.11 -8.12
N GLN A 208 2.05 -6.62 -9.32
CA GLN A 208 2.58 -7.97 -9.50
C GLN A 208 3.96 -8.13 -8.83
N GLN A 209 4.88 -7.19 -9.03
CA GLN A 209 6.23 -7.26 -8.46
C GLN A 209 6.21 -7.16 -6.93
N LEU A 210 5.41 -6.24 -6.37
CA LEU A 210 5.28 -6.11 -4.92
C LEU A 210 4.65 -7.34 -4.29
N ASN A 211 3.72 -8.01 -4.97
CA ASN A 211 3.20 -9.31 -4.51
C ASN A 211 4.26 -10.41 -4.53
N GLN A 212 5.17 -10.43 -5.52
CA GLN A 212 6.28 -11.37 -5.52
C GLN A 212 7.24 -11.08 -4.36
N ILE A 213 7.59 -9.81 -4.12
CA ILE A 213 8.40 -9.39 -2.98
C ILE A 213 7.75 -9.81 -1.66
N ARG A 214 6.44 -9.58 -1.50
CA ARG A 214 5.68 -10.01 -0.32
C ARG A 214 5.80 -11.51 -0.07
N ARG A 215 5.67 -12.34 -1.11
CA ARG A 215 5.84 -13.80 -0.99
C ARG A 215 7.25 -14.16 -0.54
N CYS A 216 8.28 -13.52 -1.10
CA CYS A 216 9.67 -13.73 -0.70
C CYS A 216 9.89 -13.36 0.77
N LEU A 217 9.42 -12.18 1.21
CA LEU A 217 9.58 -11.72 2.59
C LEU A 217 8.85 -12.60 3.59
N LYS A 218 7.61 -13.03 3.29
CA LYS A 218 6.89 -14.00 4.13
C LYS A 218 7.64 -15.34 4.22
N SER A 219 8.13 -15.86 3.09
CA SER A 219 8.92 -17.10 3.07
C SER A 219 10.22 -16.99 3.88
N ILE A 220 10.92 -15.85 3.81
CA ILE A 220 12.11 -15.59 4.64
C ILE A 220 11.72 -15.60 6.12
N ASN A 221 10.61 -14.95 6.48
CA ASN A 221 10.17 -14.88 7.87
C ASN A 221 9.77 -16.26 8.43
N GLU A 222 9.06 -17.07 7.64
CA GLU A 222 8.69 -18.44 8.00
C GLU A 222 9.92 -19.34 8.21
N LYS A 223 10.95 -19.19 7.36
CA LYS A 223 12.22 -19.90 7.52
C LYS A 223 12.95 -19.48 8.79
N ASN A 224 12.98 -18.18 9.09
CA ASN A 224 13.60 -17.67 10.32
C ASN A 224 12.87 -18.16 11.57
N PHE A 225 11.54 -18.26 11.55
CA PHE A 225 10.77 -18.83 12.65
C PHE A 225 11.12 -20.31 12.88
N LYS A 226 11.24 -21.10 11.80
CA LYS A 226 11.70 -22.49 11.89
C LYS A 226 13.11 -22.58 12.48
N ASN A 227 14.03 -21.74 11.99
CA ASN A 227 15.41 -21.67 12.50
C ASN A 227 15.44 -21.31 14.01
N ALA A 228 14.59 -20.40 14.46
CA ALA A 228 14.46 -20.08 15.89
C ALA A 228 14.01 -21.29 16.72
N ASN A 229 13.05 -22.07 16.21
CA ASN A 229 12.61 -23.31 16.88
C ASN A 229 13.72 -24.36 16.92
N ASP A 230 14.51 -24.48 15.84
CA ASP A 230 15.66 -25.38 15.80
C ASP A 230 16.73 -25.00 16.85
N PHE A 231 17.00 -23.70 17.02
CA PHE A 231 17.88 -23.23 18.10
C PHE A 231 17.31 -23.53 19.49
N ALA A 232 16.01 -23.33 19.72
CA ALA A 232 15.39 -23.68 21.00
C ALA A 232 15.50 -25.18 21.29
N ASN A 233 15.27 -26.02 20.29
CA ASN A 233 15.43 -27.48 20.40
C ASN A 233 16.88 -27.87 20.70
N LEU A 234 17.86 -27.22 20.05
CA LEU A 234 19.27 -27.41 20.34
C LEU A 234 19.60 -27.04 21.80
N GLY A 235 19.09 -25.89 22.27
CA GLY A 235 19.24 -25.47 23.67
C GLY A 235 18.67 -26.49 24.65
N ASN A 236 17.47 -27.01 24.38
CA ASN A 236 16.85 -28.06 25.21
C ASN A 236 17.66 -29.37 25.22
N ASN A 237 18.21 -29.79 24.09
CA ASN A 237 19.04 -30.99 24.01
C ASN A 237 20.35 -30.82 24.79
N LEU A 238 21.01 -29.66 24.68
CA LEU A 238 22.21 -29.36 25.48
C LEU A 238 21.89 -29.30 26.98
N GLN A 239 20.74 -28.74 27.35
CA GLN A 239 20.29 -28.70 28.73
C GLN A 239 20.05 -30.12 29.28
N ALA A 240 19.43 -31.00 28.48
CA ALA A 240 19.22 -32.39 28.85
C ALA A 240 20.55 -33.12 29.11
N LEU A 241 21.55 -32.92 28.24
CA LEU A 241 22.90 -33.46 28.42
C LEU A 241 23.59 -32.90 29.69
N ALA A 242 23.45 -31.61 29.96
CA ALA A 242 24.01 -30.97 31.15
C ALA A 242 23.36 -31.50 32.45
N SER A 243 22.07 -31.85 32.40
CA SER A 243 21.31 -32.37 33.54
C SER A 243 21.33 -33.88 33.71
N ASP A 244 22.04 -34.62 32.83
CA ASP A 244 22.09 -36.07 32.90
C ASP A 244 22.70 -36.53 34.24
N SER A 245 21.90 -37.28 34.99
CA SER A 245 22.25 -37.83 36.31
C SER A 245 22.45 -39.34 36.28
N THR A 246 22.52 -39.93 35.08
CA THR A 246 22.75 -41.36 34.91
C THR A 246 24.06 -41.77 35.60
N SER A 247 23.97 -42.66 36.58
CA SER A 247 25.14 -43.16 37.31
C SER A 247 25.93 -44.11 36.41
N ILE A 248 27.16 -43.75 36.09
CA ILE A 248 28.08 -44.57 35.30
C ILE A 248 29.18 -45.13 36.21
N ASP A 249 29.36 -46.45 36.21
CA ASP A 249 30.40 -47.11 36.99
C ASP A 249 31.78 -47.00 36.34
N ARG A 250 32.84 -47.12 37.16
CA ARG A 250 34.25 -47.14 36.73
C ARG A 250 34.57 -48.23 35.69
N TRP A 251 33.73 -49.26 35.57
CA TRP A 251 33.84 -50.26 34.51
C TRP A 251 33.68 -49.64 33.10
N ALA A 252 32.81 -48.64 32.94
CA ALA A 252 32.54 -48.01 31.65
C ALA A 252 33.47 -46.82 31.34
N THR A 253 33.85 -46.02 32.35
CA THR A 253 34.68 -44.82 32.16
C THR A 253 36.18 -45.06 32.40
N GLY A 254 36.55 -46.13 33.10
CA GLY A 254 37.94 -46.34 33.53
C GLY A 254 38.42 -45.18 34.44
N PRO A 255 39.63 -44.64 34.23
CA PRO A 255 40.15 -43.48 34.97
C PRO A 255 39.71 -42.11 34.39
N ASN A 256 38.77 -42.10 33.44
CA ASN A 256 38.41 -40.91 32.69
C ASN A 256 37.21 -40.17 33.30
N ASP A 257 37.45 -38.97 33.84
CA ASP A 257 36.43 -38.08 34.44
C ASP A 257 36.12 -36.84 33.55
N TYR A 258 36.29 -36.93 32.23
CA TYR A 258 36.02 -35.79 31.35
C TYR A 258 34.55 -35.36 31.35
N TRP A 259 33.61 -36.32 31.41
CA TRP A 259 32.18 -36.06 31.26
C TRP A 259 31.60 -35.12 32.33
N PRO A 260 31.84 -35.31 33.66
CA PRO A 260 31.39 -34.36 34.67
C PRO A 260 31.91 -32.93 34.44
N THR A 261 33.13 -32.79 33.94
CA THR A 261 33.70 -31.46 33.59
C THR A 261 32.98 -30.87 32.37
N ILE A 262 32.61 -31.70 31.39
CA ILE A 262 31.84 -31.28 30.20
C ILE A 262 30.45 -30.81 30.66
N GLN A 263 29.79 -31.58 31.53
CA GLN A 263 28.45 -31.27 32.04
C GLN A 263 28.39 -29.92 32.76
N ILE A 264 29.40 -29.59 33.58
CA ILE A 264 29.48 -28.30 34.27
C ILE A 264 29.49 -27.14 33.28
N GLY A 265 30.31 -27.19 32.23
CA GLY A 265 30.36 -26.10 31.25
C GLY A 265 29.31 -26.18 30.16
N LEU A 266 28.68 -27.34 29.93
CA LEU A 266 27.44 -27.43 29.15
C LEU A 266 26.29 -26.69 29.83
N GLY A 267 26.34 -26.43 31.15
CA GLY A 267 25.26 -25.74 31.85
C GLY A 267 25.01 -24.29 31.42
N SER A 268 26.02 -23.58 30.90
CA SER A 268 25.86 -22.17 30.47
C SER A 268 25.43 -22.02 29.00
N LEU A 269 25.85 -22.95 28.13
CA LEU A 269 25.63 -22.88 26.69
C LEU A 269 24.15 -22.85 26.23
N PRO A 270 23.21 -23.61 26.86
CA PRO A 270 21.79 -23.54 26.55
C PRO A 270 21.21 -22.14 26.68
N ILE A 271 21.70 -21.34 27.63
CA ILE A 271 21.22 -19.97 27.86
C ILE A 271 21.53 -19.10 26.64
N GLU A 272 22.77 -19.17 26.15
CA GLU A 272 23.20 -18.42 24.97
C GLU A 272 22.47 -18.86 23.70
N ILE A 273 22.29 -20.17 23.49
CA ILE A 273 21.55 -20.67 22.31
C ILE A 273 20.06 -20.29 22.36
N ASN A 274 19.43 -20.37 23.53
CA ASN A 274 18.04 -19.95 23.68
C ASN A 274 17.88 -18.44 23.48
N ALA A 275 18.87 -17.64 23.88
CA ALA A 275 18.90 -16.21 23.56
C ALA A 275 18.91 -15.96 22.04
N ILE A 276 19.60 -16.78 21.25
CA ILE A 276 19.53 -16.69 19.76
C ILE A 276 18.10 -16.90 19.28
N SER A 277 17.44 -17.95 19.76
CA SER A 277 16.05 -18.26 19.39
C SER A 277 15.11 -17.09 19.70
N GLU A 278 15.23 -16.49 20.88
CA GLU A 278 14.43 -15.35 21.31
C GLU A 278 14.67 -14.12 20.41
N ARG A 279 15.94 -13.77 20.13
CA ARG A 279 16.26 -12.62 19.27
C ARG A 279 15.78 -12.79 17.84
N VAL A 280 15.88 -14.00 17.28
CA VAL A 280 15.35 -14.29 15.93
C VAL A 280 13.82 -14.15 15.94
N ASN A 281 13.13 -14.66 16.96
CA ASN A 281 11.68 -14.52 17.10
C ASN A 281 11.25 -13.05 17.23
N GLU A 282 11.97 -12.23 18.00
CA GLU A 282 11.72 -10.79 18.08
C GLU A 282 11.95 -10.07 16.75
N GLN A 283 12.98 -10.44 16.00
CA GLN A 283 13.21 -9.90 14.66
C GLN A 283 12.07 -10.29 13.71
N CYS A 284 11.59 -11.53 13.76
CA CYS A 284 10.46 -12.01 12.96
C CYS A 284 9.17 -11.22 13.25
N LYS A 285 8.87 -10.96 14.52
CA LYS A 285 7.73 -10.13 14.94
C LYS A 285 7.83 -8.71 14.39
N ARG A 286 9.00 -8.06 14.54
CA ARG A 286 9.25 -6.71 13.98
C ARG A 286 9.08 -6.67 12.47
N ASN A 287 9.58 -7.68 11.76
CA ASN A 287 9.43 -7.76 10.31
C ASN A 287 7.97 -7.91 9.91
N ASP A 288 7.18 -8.69 10.66
CA ASP A 288 5.76 -8.89 10.38
C ASP A 288 4.94 -7.61 10.62
N GLU A 289 5.10 -6.97 11.77
CA GLU A 289 4.30 -5.81 12.18
C GLU A 289 4.68 -4.51 11.45
N VAL A 290 5.96 -4.34 11.10
CA VAL A 290 6.42 -3.10 10.47
C VAL A 290 6.55 -3.27 8.95
N ILE A 291 7.22 -4.32 8.48
CA ILE A 291 7.56 -4.42 7.06
C ILE A 291 6.39 -5.01 6.28
N ASN A 292 5.89 -6.18 6.69
CA ASN A 292 4.81 -6.85 5.96
C ASN A 292 3.52 -6.03 6.00
N ASP A 293 3.14 -5.45 7.14
CA ASP A 293 1.92 -4.65 7.23
C ASP A 293 1.94 -3.38 6.36
N HIS A 294 3.08 -2.70 6.23
CA HIS A 294 3.21 -1.56 5.32
C HIS A 294 3.24 -1.99 3.85
N LEU A 295 3.87 -3.13 3.54
CA LEU A 295 3.87 -3.69 2.20
C LEU A 295 2.47 -4.15 1.77
N ASP A 296 1.73 -4.81 2.65
CA ASP A 296 0.35 -5.24 2.42
C ASP A 296 -0.56 -4.02 2.17
N MET A 297 -0.35 -2.91 2.87
CA MET A 297 -1.09 -1.67 2.62
C MET A 297 -0.84 -1.11 1.23
N LEU A 298 0.43 -1.06 0.79
CA LEU A 298 0.76 -0.59 -0.54
C LEU A 298 0.16 -1.50 -1.62
N ILE A 299 0.19 -2.82 -1.40
CA ILE A 299 -0.42 -3.79 -2.30
C ILE A 299 -1.94 -3.62 -2.36
N GLU A 300 -2.62 -3.46 -1.22
CA GLU A 300 -4.07 -3.23 -1.16
C GLU A 300 -4.48 -1.91 -1.84
N LEU A 301 -3.67 -0.86 -1.72
CA LEU A 301 -3.89 0.40 -2.46
C LEU A 301 -3.79 0.18 -3.98
N LEU A 302 -2.76 -0.51 -4.45
CA LEU A 302 -2.56 -0.81 -5.87
C LEU A 302 -3.66 -1.74 -6.42
N GLN A 303 -4.12 -2.69 -5.62
CA GLN A 303 -5.27 -3.54 -5.96
C GLN A 303 -6.54 -2.69 -6.06
N GLY A 304 -6.77 -1.77 -5.13
CA GLY A 304 -7.90 -0.83 -5.18
C GLY A 304 -7.87 0.06 -6.43
N TYR A 305 -6.69 0.49 -6.88
CA TYR A 305 -6.54 1.19 -8.16
C TYR A 305 -6.87 0.30 -9.36
N ASN A 306 -6.38 -0.95 -9.38
CA ASN A 306 -6.71 -1.89 -10.45
C ASN A 306 -8.22 -2.17 -10.53
N ASP A 307 -8.90 -2.26 -9.39
CA ASP A 307 -10.35 -2.42 -9.33
C ASP A 307 -11.09 -1.16 -9.79
N LEU A 308 -10.59 0.04 -9.46
CA LEU A 308 -11.07 1.30 -10.03
C LEU A 308 -10.93 1.31 -11.56
N CYS A 309 -9.79 0.90 -12.12
CA CYS A 309 -9.59 0.84 -13.57
C CYS A 309 -10.61 -0.09 -14.24
N LYS A 310 -10.91 -1.24 -13.65
CA LYS A 310 -11.94 -2.17 -14.18
C LYS A 310 -13.32 -1.53 -14.17
N ARG A 311 -13.73 -0.90 -13.06
CA ARG A 311 -15.02 -0.19 -12.97
C ARG A 311 -15.13 0.92 -14.02
N LEU A 312 -14.04 1.67 -14.22
CA LEU A 312 -13.98 2.72 -15.23
C LEU A 312 -14.10 2.15 -16.64
N GLU A 313 -13.37 1.07 -16.97
CA GLU A 313 -13.45 0.43 -18.28
C GLU A 313 -14.86 -0.08 -18.59
N GLU A 314 -15.52 -0.72 -17.62
CA GLU A 314 -16.91 -1.17 -17.75
C GLU A 314 -17.86 0.01 -18.00
N THR A 315 -17.67 1.12 -17.26
CA THR A 315 -18.48 2.32 -17.41
C THR A 315 -18.26 2.95 -18.79
N LEU A 316 -17.01 3.19 -19.19
CA LEU A 316 -16.66 3.78 -20.48
C LEU A 316 -17.14 2.93 -21.66
N GLU A 317 -17.09 1.61 -21.55
CA GLU A 317 -17.57 0.70 -22.59
C GLU A 317 -19.10 0.75 -22.72
N ASN A 318 -19.82 0.82 -21.61
CA ASN A 318 -21.27 0.98 -21.61
C ASN A 318 -21.69 2.34 -22.20
N GLU A 319 -20.98 3.41 -21.85
CA GLU A 319 -21.21 4.76 -22.39
C GLU A 319 -20.91 4.83 -23.89
N ARG A 320 -19.81 4.23 -24.37
CA ARG A 320 -19.49 4.13 -25.80
C ARG A 320 -20.59 3.41 -26.60
N LYS A 321 -21.11 2.30 -26.06
CA LYS A 321 -22.24 1.58 -26.68
C LYS A 321 -23.50 2.43 -26.72
N ALA A 322 -23.76 3.24 -25.70
CA ALA A 322 -24.90 4.16 -25.67
C ALA A 322 -24.77 5.26 -26.74
N ILE A 323 -23.59 5.88 -26.86
CA ILE A 323 -23.29 6.89 -27.89
C ILE A 323 -23.44 6.29 -29.30
N GLN A 324 -22.90 5.10 -29.54
CA GLN A 324 -23.01 4.43 -30.83
C GLN A 324 -24.46 4.11 -31.20
N LYS A 325 -25.28 3.71 -30.22
CA LYS A 325 -26.73 3.50 -30.41
C LYS A 325 -27.46 4.82 -30.72
N ALA A 326 -27.15 5.90 -30.00
CA ALA A 326 -27.74 7.22 -30.24
C ALA A 326 -27.40 7.76 -31.64
N ASN A 327 -26.13 7.66 -32.06
CA ASN A 327 -25.69 8.05 -33.40
C ASN A 327 -26.36 7.23 -34.51
N ASN A 328 -26.53 5.91 -34.30
CA ASN A 328 -27.22 5.04 -35.26
C ASN A 328 -28.74 5.33 -35.32
N GLN A 329 -29.36 5.75 -34.22
CA GLN A 329 -30.76 6.17 -34.19
C GLN A 329 -30.96 7.51 -34.92
N GLN A 330 -30.05 8.47 -34.74
CA GLN A 330 -30.05 9.75 -35.48
C GLN A 330 -29.90 9.52 -37.00
N ARG A 331 -29.00 8.62 -37.42
CA ARG A 331 -28.84 8.26 -38.85
C ARG A 331 -30.04 7.56 -39.47
N ARG A 332 -30.90 6.93 -38.66
CA ARG A 332 -32.15 6.28 -39.10
C ARG A 332 -33.34 7.23 -39.13
N SER A 333 -33.26 8.37 -38.44
CA SER A 333 -34.34 9.36 -38.32
C SER A 333 -34.15 10.60 -39.20
N SER A 334 -33.08 10.67 -40.00
CA SER A 334 -32.83 11.72 -41.01
C SER A 334 -33.83 11.75 -42.20
N THR A 335 -34.97 11.08 -42.08
CA THR A 335 -36.10 11.18 -43.03
C THR A 335 -37.25 12.04 -42.47
N ILE A 336 -37.20 12.52 -41.22
CA ILE A 336 -38.26 13.37 -40.63
C ILE A 336 -37.64 14.54 -39.85
N THR A 337 -38.04 15.76 -40.20
CA THR A 337 -37.49 17.06 -39.81
C THR A 337 -37.83 17.54 -38.39
N ASP A 338 -37.74 16.67 -37.37
CA ASP A 338 -37.84 17.11 -35.97
C ASP A 338 -36.58 16.71 -35.19
N THR A 339 -35.62 17.62 -35.15
CA THR A 339 -34.47 17.54 -34.25
C THR A 339 -34.96 17.76 -32.82
N THR A 340 -34.92 16.70 -32.00
CA THR A 340 -35.37 16.75 -30.62
C THR A 340 -34.22 17.23 -29.71
N PRO A 341 -34.34 18.39 -29.03
CA PRO A 341 -33.27 18.94 -28.17
C PRO A 341 -32.95 18.07 -26.93
N LYS A 342 -33.81 17.08 -26.61
CA LYS A 342 -33.58 16.16 -25.49
C LYS A 342 -32.42 15.18 -25.72
N ASN A 343 -32.18 14.76 -26.97
CA ASN A 343 -31.12 13.80 -27.27
C ASN A 343 -29.74 14.44 -27.13
N ASP A 344 -29.59 15.70 -27.55
CA ASP A 344 -28.31 16.42 -27.48
C ASP A 344 -27.89 16.76 -26.04
N ILE A 345 -28.85 17.11 -25.17
CA ILE A 345 -28.59 17.37 -23.74
C ILE A 345 -28.09 16.10 -23.03
N SER A 346 -28.68 14.93 -23.34
CA SER A 346 -28.25 13.66 -22.74
C SER A 346 -26.85 13.22 -23.18
N LEU A 347 -26.49 13.50 -24.44
CA LEU A 347 -25.15 13.23 -24.96
C LEU A 347 -24.09 14.15 -24.32
N GLU A 348 -24.40 15.44 -24.17
CA GLU A 348 -23.49 16.39 -23.52
C GLU A 348 -23.25 16.06 -22.04
N MET A 349 -24.29 15.65 -21.31
CA MET A 349 -24.14 15.18 -19.93
C MET A 349 -23.24 13.95 -19.83
N LEU A 350 -23.34 13.03 -20.79
CA LEU A 350 -22.51 11.83 -20.85
C LEU A 350 -21.03 12.18 -21.10
N GLU A 351 -20.76 13.10 -22.03
CA GLU A 351 -19.39 13.59 -22.29
C GLU A 351 -18.80 14.28 -21.06
N LYS A 352 -19.58 15.11 -20.35
CA LYS A 352 -19.15 15.74 -19.09
C LYS A 352 -18.82 14.71 -18.02
N ARG A 353 -19.62 13.65 -17.90
CA ARG A 353 -19.40 12.54 -16.96
C ARG A 353 -18.09 11.79 -17.27
N ASN A 354 -17.83 11.51 -18.54
CA ASN A 354 -16.61 10.86 -18.99
C ASN A 354 -15.36 11.72 -18.70
N ARG A 355 -15.40 13.02 -19.02
CA ARG A 355 -14.29 13.95 -18.69
C ARG A 355 -14.00 14.00 -17.19
N HIS A 356 -15.05 14.10 -16.37
CA HIS A 356 -14.91 14.06 -14.92
C HIS A 356 -14.28 12.74 -14.44
N ALA A 357 -14.72 11.60 -14.98
CA ALA A 357 -14.15 10.29 -14.64
C ALA A 357 -12.65 10.19 -14.97
N LEU A 358 -12.22 10.68 -16.15
CA LEU A 358 -10.81 10.73 -16.54
C LEU A 358 -9.98 11.63 -15.62
N GLN A 359 -10.53 12.80 -15.25
CA GLN A 359 -9.87 13.71 -14.31
C GLN A 359 -9.71 13.08 -12.92
N CYS A 360 -10.75 12.41 -12.41
CA CYS A 360 -10.67 11.69 -11.14
C CYS A 360 -9.56 10.65 -11.19
N VAL A 361 -9.52 9.84 -12.24
CA VAL A 361 -8.51 8.78 -12.42
C VAL A 361 -7.10 9.32 -12.54
N GLN A 362 -6.90 10.48 -13.18
CA GLN A 362 -5.61 11.16 -13.20
C GLN A 362 -5.15 11.53 -11.78
N ILE A 363 -6.04 12.07 -10.95
CA ILE A 363 -5.73 12.42 -9.55
C ILE A 363 -5.46 11.16 -8.73
N GLU A 364 -6.27 10.12 -8.87
CA GLU A 364 -6.07 8.83 -8.20
C GLU A 364 -4.73 8.20 -8.58
N THR A 365 -4.32 8.33 -9.85
CA THR A 365 -3.02 7.86 -10.32
C THR A 365 -1.87 8.58 -9.60
N GLN A 366 -1.94 9.91 -9.50
CA GLN A 366 -0.95 10.71 -8.77
C GLN A 366 -0.91 10.33 -7.28
N LEU A 367 -2.07 10.06 -6.67
CA LEU A 367 -2.16 9.60 -5.29
C LEU A 367 -1.46 8.25 -5.07
N VAL A 368 -1.58 7.31 -6.01
CA VAL A 368 -0.84 6.04 -5.97
C VAL A 368 0.66 6.30 -6.00
N TYR A 369 1.15 7.13 -6.92
CA TYR A 369 2.57 7.48 -7.00
C TYR A 369 3.10 8.17 -5.74
N ALA A 370 2.30 9.04 -5.12
CA ALA A 370 2.66 9.67 -3.84
C ALA A 370 2.85 8.64 -2.71
N ASN A 371 2.10 7.54 -2.72
CA ASN A 371 2.27 6.47 -1.73
C ASN A 371 3.45 5.53 -2.03
N LEU A 372 4.07 5.59 -3.22
CA LEU A 372 5.25 4.75 -3.53
C LEU A 372 6.48 5.14 -2.70
N GLU A 373 6.54 6.35 -2.15
CA GLU A 373 7.58 6.73 -1.19
C GLU A 373 7.62 5.78 0.02
N ALA A 374 6.47 5.22 0.42
CA ALA A 374 6.40 4.22 1.48
C ALA A 374 7.25 2.98 1.18
N PHE A 375 7.50 2.66 -0.09
CA PHE A 375 8.37 1.55 -0.47
C PHE A 375 9.82 1.78 -0.05
N VAL A 376 10.32 3.01 -0.14
CA VAL A 376 11.66 3.37 0.33
C VAL A 376 11.77 3.17 1.84
N TYR A 377 10.73 3.55 2.59
CA TYR A 377 10.65 3.31 4.02
C TYR A 377 10.63 1.82 4.36
N ILE A 378 9.89 1.00 3.61
CA ILE A 378 9.85 -0.47 3.77
C ILE A 378 11.24 -1.07 3.58
N LEU A 379 11.94 -0.71 2.49
CA LEU A 379 13.29 -1.22 2.22
C LEU A 379 14.31 -0.77 3.27
N SER A 380 14.23 0.49 3.71
CA SER A 380 15.10 1.02 4.76
C SER A 380 14.86 0.30 6.09
N SER A 381 13.59 0.05 6.43
CA SER A 381 13.19 -0.70 7.63
C SER A 381 13.66 -2.16 7.57
N LEU A 382 13.59 -2.78 6.39
CA LEU A 382 14.13 -4.12 6.15
C LEU A 382 15.64 -4.14 6.38
N GLY A 383 16.39 -3.23 5.74
CA GLY A 383 17.85 -3.13 5.93
C GLY A 383 18.22 -2.96 7.40
N ASN A 384 17.59 -2.03 8.10
CA ASN A 384 17.83 -1.78 9.52
C ASN A 384 17.48 -2.99 10.40
N SER A 385 16.36 -3.67 10.12
CA SER A 385 15.97 -4.87 10.86
C SER A 385 16.97 -6.01 10.67
N GLN A 386 17.47 -6.21 9.45
CA GLN A 386 18.50 -7.21 9.15
C GLN A 386 19.84 -6.86 9.79
N CYS A 387 20.32 -5.62 9.67
CA CYS A 387 21.56 -5.19 10.31
C CYS A 387 21.53 -5.39 11.83
N LYS A 388 20.41 -5.01 12.48
CA LYS A 388 20.23 -5.23 13.92
C LYS A 388 20.23 -6.72 14.26
N GLY A 389 19.46 -7.53 13.52
CA GLY A 389 19.41 -8.98 13.74
C GLY A 389 20.77 -9.65 13.58
N SER A 390 21.52 -9.31 12.53
CA SER A 390 22.87 -9.84 12.30
C SER A 390 23.86 -9.41 13.38
N SER A 391 23.77 -8.17 13.87
CA SER A 391 24.62 -7.68 14.96
C SER A 391 24.32 -8.42 16.27
N ASP A 392 23.05 -8.60 16.61
CA ASP A 392 22.63 -9.38 17.78
C ASP A 392 23.12 -10.83 17.69
N PHE A 393 22.96 -11.46 16.52
CA PHE A 393 23.42 -12.82 16.26
C PHE A 393 24.94 -12.96 16.42
N PHE A 394 25.71 -12.02 15.87
CA PHE A 394 27.16 -12.01 16.00
C PHE A 394 27.62 -11.90 17.45
N ASN A 395 27.01 -11.02 18.24
CA ASN A 395 27.36 -10.82 19.64
C ASN A 395 27.12 -12.09 20.47
N ILE A 396 26.01 -12.78 20.24
CA ILE A 396 25.68 -14.02 20.96
C ILE A 396 26.63 -15.15 20.56
N TRP A 397 26.90 -15.34 19.27
CA TRP A 397 27.88 -16.35 18.83
C TRP A 397 29.29 -16.10 19.35
N LYS A 398 29.68 -14.82 19.48
CA LYS A 398 30.95 -14.46 20.10
C LYS A 398 30.97 -14.83 21.58
N SER A 399 29.86 -14.62 22.31
CA SER A 399 29.71 -15.06 23.70
C SER A 399 29.82 -16.59 23.81
N PHE A 400 29.04 -17.30 22.99
CA PHE A 400 29.05 -18.76 22.90
C PHE A 400 30.46 -19.32 22.65
N ALA A 401 31.18 -18.77 21.67
CA ALA A 401 32.55 -19.20 21.36
C ALA A 401 33.52 -18.98 22.54
N ASN A 402 33.34 -17.90 23.30
CA ASN A 402 34.14 -17.66 24.51
C ASN A 402 33.83 -18.68 25.61
N GLU A 403 32.56 -19.06 25.81
CA GLU A 403 32.18 -20.10 26.77
C GLU A 403 32.76 -21.47 26.39
N VAL A 404 32.68 -21.84 25.11
CA VAL A 404 33.30 -23.07 24.60
C VAL A 404 34.83 -23.05 24.73
N SER A 405 35.46 -21.88 24.57
CA SER A 405 36.91 -21.74 24.77
C SER A 405 37.30 -21.92 26.25
N ARG A 406 36.49 -21.43 27.19
CA ARG A 406 36.68 -21.66 28.64
C ARG A 406 36.55 -23.14 28.99
N LEU A 407 35.58 -23.82 28.39
CA LEU A 407 35.47 -25.28 28.46
C LEU A 407 36.79 -25.95 28.03
N GLY A 408 37.29 -25.63 26.83
CA GLY A 408 38.53 -26.20 26.28
C GLY A 408 39.79 -25.97 27.13
N GLN A 409 39.96 -24.78 27.72
CA GLN A 409 41.11 -24.46 28.57
C GLN A 409 41.16 -25.30 29.85
N THR A 410 39.99 -25.71 30.38
CA THR A 410 39.89 -26.60 31.55
C THR A 410 40.50 -27.99 31.28
N TYR A 411 40.54 -28.42 30.00
CA TYR A 411 41.12 -29.71 29.57
C TYR A 411 42.61 -29.64 29.26
N ILE A 412 43.10 -28.51 28.74
CA ILE A 412 44.53 -28.36 28.40
C ILE A 412 45.40 -28.45 29.66
N THR A 413 44.90 -28.06 30.83
CA THR A 413 45.62 -28.22 32.10
C THR A 413 45.68 -29.65 32.65
N LYS A 414 44.99 -30.62 32.05
CA LYS A 414 44.91 -32.02 32.56
C LYS A 414 45.25 -33.11 31.52
N SER A 415 45.64 -32.75 30.29
CA SER A 415 46.05 -33.73 29.28
C SER A 415 47.56 -34.01 29.32
N PRO A 416 48.03 -35.28 29.37
CA PRO A 416 49.44 -35.62 29.20
C PRO A 416 49.92 -35.58 27.74
N ILE A 417 49.11 -35.09 26.79
CA ILE A 417 49.33 -35.32 25.35
C ILE A 417 49.93 -34.12 24.61
N ASP A 418 50.17 -32.97 25.24
CA ASP A 418 50.81 -31.83 24.55
C ASP A 418 52.31 -31.71 24.83
N ARG A 419 53.07 -32.69 24.31
CA ARG A 419 54.51 -32.54 23.99
C ARG A 419 54.75 -33.28 22.67
N ARG A 420 54.93 -32.51 21.58
CA ARG A 420 55.02 -32.87 20.13
C ARG A 420 53.63 -32.74 19.49
N ASP A 421 53.32 -31.80 18.60
CA ASP A 421 54.11 -31.17 17.54
C ASP A 421 53.52 -29.79 17.20
N THR A 422 54.28 -28.73 17.45
CA THR A 422 54.09 -27.43 16.79
C THR A 422 55.30 -27.16 15.89
N THR A 423 55.40 -27.94 14.83
CA THR A 423 56.18 -27.61 13.63
C THR A 423 55.42 -28.16 12.44
N VAL A 424 55.30 -27.36 11.38
CA VAL A 424 54.42 -27.58 10.20
C VAL A 424 53.00 -27.06 10.51
N TYR A 425 52.64 -25.80 10.24
CA TYR A 425 52.67 -25.13 8.95
C TYR A 425 53.06 -23.64 9.08
N ARG A 426 54.24 -23.31 8.58
CA ARG A 426 54.55 -21.98 8.02
C ARG A 426 54.96 -22.23 6.57
N LYS A 427 54.09 -21.89 5.63
CA LYS A 427 54.42 -21.38 4.30
C LYS A 427 53.17 -20.79 3.67
#